data_AF-A0A7W1QZ40-F1
#
_entry.id   AF-A0A7W1QZ40-F1
#
_cell.length_a   1.000
_cell.length_b   1.000
_cell.length_c   1.000
_cell.angle_alpha   90.00
_cell.angle_beta   90.00
_cell.angle_gamma   90.00
#
_symmetry.space_group_name_H-M   'P 1'
#
loop_
_entity.id
_entity.type
_entity.pdbx_description
1 polymer ?
#
loop_
_entity_poly.entity_id
_entity_poly.type
_entity_poly.pdbx_seq_one_letter_code
_entity_poly.pdbx_strand_id
1 'polypeptide(L)'
;MRHGDAETRRRGDSKQIEKVNWRWRESKFSASYLLSASRHLRVSASFFLLVLCFCSSIFPQQKVSSGWLWQNPRPQGNPLYAVHFAKDKETGFAVGSDNTILRTENGGFRWQKQFSPSDVTLSGVFVKDKKSAIVVGARGTIFLTDNGGKDWRRSVVEAKDHLYSLVMTGENFQTGWTVGTYGRIL
;
A
#
# COMPACT_ATOMS: atom_id res chain seq x y z
N MET A 1 -33.14 -66.80 -2.38
CA MET A 1 -33.95 -65.65 -1.93
C MET A 1 -33.23 -64.36 -2.33
N ARG A 2 -33.98 -63.48 -3.03
CA ARG A 2 -33.76 -62.04 -3.33
C ARG A 2 -32.58 -61.68 -4.26
N HIS A 3 -32.80 -61.25 -5.50
CA HIS A 3 -33.39 -59.98 -6.04
C HIS A 3 -32.40 -58.82 -6.13
N GLY A 4 -32.31 -58.18 -7.31
CA GLY A 4 -32.05 -56.74 -7.41
C GLY A 4 -31.10 -56.27 -8.51
N ASP A 5 -31.55 -56.33 -9.77
CA ASP A 5 -31.55 -55.32 -10.85
C ASP A 5 -30.52 -54.16 -10.95
N ALA A 6 -30.25 -53.85 -12.24
CA ALA A 6 -30.16 -52.53 -12.89
C ALA A 6 -28.79 -51.82 -13.02
N GLU A 7 -28.13 -52.14 -14.13
CA GLU A 7 -27.66 -51.24 -15.22
C GLU A 7 -27.54 -49.72 -14.96
N THR A 8 -26.35 -49.14 -15.22
CA THR A 8 -26.21 -47.74 -15.64
C THR A 8 -24.89 -47.43 -16.34
N ARG A 9 -24.99 -46.58 -17.40
CA ARG A 9 -23.94 -45.70 -18.03
C ARG A 9 -22.94 -46.36 -18.98
N ARG A 10 -22.48 -45.77 -20.09
CA ARG A 10 -22.64 -44.46 -20.79
C ARG A 10 -22.04 -44.66 -22.21
N ARG A 11 -22.74 -44.26 -23.28
CA ARG A 11 -22.52 -43.02 -24.07
C ARG A 11 -21.15 -42.93 -24.77
N GLY A 12 -21.15 -43.25 -26.06
CA GLY A 12 -20.17 -42.76 -27.03
C GLY A 12 -20.87 -42.65 -28.38
N ASP A 13 -21.14 -41.41 -28.83
CA ASP A 13 -21.53 -41.17 -30.22
C ASP A 13 -21.08 -39.76 -30.63
N SER A 14 -20.11 -39.75 -31.53
CA SER A 14 -19.50 -38.60 -32.19
C SER A 14 -20.45 -38.02 -33.23
N LYS A 15 -20.91 -36.77 -33.04
CA LYS A 15 -21.62 -36.02 -34.08
C LYS A 15 -20.69 -35.04 -34.78
N GLN A 16 -20.74 -35.15 -36.10
CA GLN A 16 -20.10 -34.36 -37.14
C GLN A 16 -20.26 -32.84 -36.92
N ILE A 17 -19.19 -32.07 -37.18
CA ILE A 17 -19.21 -30.61 -37.17
C ILE A 17 -19.54 -30.13 -38.58
N GLU A 18 -20.72 -29.53 -38.77
CA GLU A 18 -21.12 -28.88 -40.02
C GLU A 18 -20.31 -27.58 -40.23
N LYS A 19 -19.71 -27.42 -41.42
CA LYS A 19 -19.07 -26.18 -41.87
C LYS A 19 -20.16 -25.17 -42.26
N VAL A 20 -20.36 -24.15 -41.43
CA VAL A 20 -21.21 -22.99 -41.76
C VAL A 20 -20.49 -22.11 -42.78
N ASN A 21 -21.12 -21.89 -43.93
CA ASN A 21 -20.59 -21.13 -45.05
C ASN A 21 -21.21 -19.71 -45.02
N TRP A 22 -20.43 -18.69 -44.68
CA TRP A 22 -20.89 -17.30 -44.56
C TRP A 22 -20.78 -16.58 -45.91
N ARG A 23 -21.91 -16.10 -46.42
CA ARG A 23 -22.00 -15.33 -47.67
C ARG A 23 -22.29 -13.87 -47.32
N TRP A 24 -21.28 -13.01 -47.38
CA TRP A 24 -21.43 -11.58 -47.09
C TRP A 24 -22.16 -10.88 -48.25
N ARG A 25 -23.23 -10.14 -47.92
CA ARG A 25 -23.99 -9.31 -48.86
C ARG A 25 -23.43 -7.89 -48.79
N GLU A 26 -22.72 -7.45 -49.83
CA GLU A 26 -22.28 -6.07 -49.94
C GLU A 26 -23.49 -5.15 -50.09
N SER A 27 -23.67 -4.22 -49.14
CA SER A 27 -24.64 -3.13 -49.26
C SER A 27 -23.93 -1.92 -49.87
N LYS A 28 -24.41 -1.48 -51.04
CA LYS A 28 -23.94 -0.25 -51.68
C LYS A 28 -24.41 0.95 -50.86
N PHE A 29 -23.51 1.55 -50.07
CA PHE A 29 -23.76 2.85 -49.45
C PHE A 29 -23.51 3.96 -50.49
N SER A 30 -24.57 4.71 -50.82
CA SER A 30 -24.54 5.83 -51.77
C SER A 30 -23.78 7.04 -51.21
N ALA A 31 -22.91 7.63 -52.03
CA ALA A 31 -21.99 8.73 -51.72
C ALA A 31 -22.66 10.13 -51.72
N SER A 32 -23.87 10.28 -51.16
CA SER A 32 -24.61 11.55 -51.17
C SER A 32 -24.71 12.27 -49.82
N TYR A 33 -24.09 11.75 -48.76
CA TYR A 33 -24.11 12.37 -47.42
C TYR A 33 -22.88 13.24 -47.09
N LEU A 34 -21.90 13.36 -48.00
CA LEU A 34 -20.61 14.00 -47.69
C LEU A 34 -20.53 15.51 -48.01
N LEU A 35 -21.60 16.16 -48.48
CA LEU A 35 -21.53 17.56 -48.95
C LEU A 35 -22.41 18.57 -48.20
N SER A 36 -22.99 18.21 -47.05
CA SER A 36 -23.84 19.13 -46.26
C SER A 36 -23.22 19.59 -44.92
N ALA A 37 -22.07 19.07 -44.51
CA ALA A 37 -21.50 19.34 -43.18
C ALA A 37 -20.19 20.17 -43.21
N SER A 38 -20.03 21.09 -44.18
CA SER A 38 -18.80 21.89 -44.33
C SER A 38 -19.01 23.39 -44.11
N ARG A 39 -19.89 23.77 -43.19
CA ARG A 39 -19.93 25.13 -42.64
C ARG A 39 -19.98 25.03 -41.12
N HIS A 40 -19.02 25.66 -40.44
CA HIS A 40 -18.84 25.71 -38.98
C HIS A 40 -18.07 24.54 -38.34
N LEU A 41 -16.76 24.43 -38.61
CA LEU A 41 -15.78 24.05 -37.58
C LEU A 41 -14.37 24.49 -38.00
N ARG A 42 -14.11 25.80 -38.02
CA ARG A 42 -12.74 26.32 -38.05
C ARG A 42 -12.35 26.69 -36.61
N VAL A 43 -12.18 25.68 -35.76
CA VAL A 43 -11.40 25.89 -34.53
C VAL A 43 -9.96 26.00 -34.99
N SER A 44 -9.48 27.23 -35.13
CA SER A 44 -8.11 27.51 -35.57
C SER A 44 -7.11 26.78 -34.66
N ALA A 45 -6.02 26.26 -35.22
CA ALA A 45 -4.91 25.68 -34.45
C ALA A 45 -4.42 26.63 -33.33
N SER A 46 -4.60 27.95 -33.52
CA SER A 46 -4.34 28.99 -32.52
C SER A 46 -5.22 28.89 -31.26
N PHE A 47 -6.46 28.40 -31.37
CA PHE A 47 -7.36 28.20 -30.24
C PHE A 47 -6.96 26.97 -29.41
N PHE A 48 -6.52 25.90 -30.07
CA PHE A 48 -5.96 24.71 -29.41
C PHE A 48 -4.63 25.00 -28.71
N LEU A 49 -3.75 25.81 -29.32
CA LEU A 49 -2.50 26.25 -28.71
C LEU A 49 -2.72 27.17 -27.50
N LEU A 50 -3.70 28.07 -27.54
CA LEU A 50 -4.04 28.93 -26.40
C LEU A 50 -4.60 28.13 -25.22
N VAL A 51 -5.44 27.12 -25.46
CA VAL A 51 -5.97 26.23 -24.40
C VAL A 51 -4.86 25.38 -23.76
N LEU A 52 -3.88 24.91 -24.55
CA LEU A 52 -2.71 24.19 -24.02
C LEU A 52 -1.79 25.11 -23.19
N CYS A 53 -1.57 26.34 -23.64
CA CYS A 53 -0.79 27.33 -22.89
C CYS A 53 -1.48 27.79 -21.59
N PHE A 54 -2.82 27.84 -21.57
CA PHE A 54 -3.60 28.15 -20.36
C PHE A 54 -3.66 26.98 -19.37
N CYS A 55 -3.55 25.73 -19.86
CA CYS A 55 -3.53 24.55 -18.99
C CYS A 55 -2.19 24.43 -18.24
N SER A 56 -1.07 24.81 -18.87
CA SER A 56 0.26 24.78 -18.23
C SER A 56 0.49 25.84 -17.15
N SER A 57 -0.31 26.92 -17.12
CA SER A 57 -0.16 28.03 -16.17
C SER A 57 -1.04 27.91 -14.91
N ILE A 58 -1.92 26.91 -14.84
CA ILE A 58 -2.83 26.68 -13.69
C ILE A 58 -2.29 25.61 -12.71
N PHE A 59 -1.26 24.85 -13.09
CA PHE A 59 -0.62 23.93 -12.15
C PHE A 59 0.36 24.69 -11.26
N PRO A 60 0.09 24.84 -9.94
CA PRO A 60 1.11 25.36 -9.04
C PRO A 60 2.31 24.41 -9.10
N GLN A 61 3.44 24.89 -9.63
CA GLN A 61 4.70 24.18 -9.51
C GLN A 61 4.97 24.04 -8.02
N GLN A 62 4.83 22.83 -7.50
CA GLN A 62 5.26 22.52 -6.15
C GLN A 62 6.77 22.73 -6.14
N LYS A 63 7.21 23.84 -5.53
CA LYS A 63 8.62 24.14 -5.34
C LYS A 63 9.19 22.97 -4.55
N VAL A 64 9.89 22.07 -5.22
CA VAL A 64 10.67 21.02 -4.56
C VAL A 64 11.82 21.76 -3.89
N SER A 65 11.58 22.24 -2.68
CA SER A 65 12.66 22.74 -1.83
C SER A 65 13.53 21.55 -1.49
N SER A 66 14.71 21.50 -2.10
CA SER A 66 15.80 20.62 -1.68
C SER A 66 16.18 20.98 -0.25
N GLY A 67 16.03 20.07 0.71
CA GLY A 67 16.43 20.28 2.09
C GLY A 67 15.53 19.60 3.11
N TRP A 68 15.89 19.73 4.38
CA TRP A 68 15.11 19.24 5.51
C TRP A 68 13.92 20.16 5.75
N LEU A 69 12.72 19.65 5.49
CA LEU A 69 11.47 20.36 5.73
C LEU A 69 10.65 19.58 6.73
N TRP A 70 10.04 20.31 7.65
CA TRP A 70 8.99 19.74 8.49
C TRP A 70 7.83 19.29 7.60
N GLN A 71 7.56 17.98 7.61
CA GLN A 71 6.40 17.41 6.94
C GLN A 71 5.24 17.24 7.92
N ASN A 72 4.14 16.63 7.43
CA ASN A 72 3.03 16.23 8.30
C ASN A 72 3.40 14.94 9.03
N PRO A 73 2.91 14.71 10.26
CA PRO A 73 2.17 15.67 11.06
C PRO A 73 3.09 16.83 11.43
N ARG A 74 2.54 18.05 11.35
CA ARG A 74 3.13 19.21 12.03
C ARG A 74 3.28 18.87 13.52
N PRO A 75 4.15 19.55 14.30
CA PRO A 75 4.54 19.10 15.63
C PRO A 75 3.33 18.62 16.45
N GLN A 76 3.21 17.31 16.65
CA GLN A 76 2.16 16.70 17.46
C GLN A 76 2.37 16.95 18.97
N GLY A 77 3.50 17.58 19.33
CA GLY A 77 3.93 17.85 20.71
C GLY A 77 4.93 16.82 21.25
N ASN A 78 4.75 15.55 20.93
CA ASN A 78 5.55 14.46 21.50
C ASN A 78 6.87 14.22 20.74
N PRO A 79 8.02 14.13 21.45
CA PRO A 79 9.27 13.64 20.88
C PRO A 79 9.12 12.28 20.19
N LEU A 80 9.63 12.18 18.96
CA LEU A 80 9.77 10.92 18.24
C LEU A 80 11.22 10.44 18.36
N TYR A 81 11.40 9.15 18.61
CA TYR A 81 12.71 8.55 18.89
C TYR A 81 13.21 7.68 17.75
N ALA A 82 12.32 7.08 16.96
CA ALA A 82 12.71 6.25 15.83
C ALA A 82 11.68 6.29 14.69
N VAL A 83 12.17 6.05 13.47
CA VAL A 83 11.37 5.85 12.27
C VAL A 83 11.99 4.74 11.43
N HIS A 84 11.16 3.91 10.82
CA HIS A 84 11.62 2.89 9.88
C HIS A 84 10.60 2.69 8.76
N PHE A 85 11.09 2.45 7.54
CA PHE A 85 10.29 2.20 6.35
C PHE A 85 10.44 0.76 5.88
N ALA A 86 9.37 0.19 5.35
CA ALA A 86 9.41 -1.10 4.69
C ALA A 86 10.16 -1.01 3.35
N LYS A 87 10.43 -2.17 2.73
CA LYS A 87 11.11 -2.24 1.42
C LYS A 87 10.38 -1.49 0.30
N ASP A 88 9.06 -1.33 0.41
CA ASP A 88 8.27 -0.59 -0.58
C ASP A 88 8.50 0.93 -0.54
N LYS A 89 9.17 1.44 0.51
CA LYS A 89 9.45 2.86 0.78
C LYS A 89 8.20 3.73 0.97
N GLU A 90 7.01 3.14 0.90
CA GLU A 90 5.73 3.82 1.07
C GLU A 90 5.21 3.64 2.49
N THR A 91 5.35 2.42 3.03
CA THR A 91 4.87 2.11 4.37
C THR A 91 5.96 2.36 5.40
N GLY A 92 5.65 3.15 6.42
CA GLY A 92 6.57 3.44 7.50
C GLY A 92 5.86 3.62 8.84
N PHE A 93 6.63 3.44 9.91
CA PHE A 93 6.19 3.69 11.28
C PHE A 93 7.19 4.59 11.99
N ALA A 94 6.68 5.50 12.83
CA ALA A 94 7.46 6.31 13.74
C ALA A 94 6.92 6.16 15.16
N VAL A 95 7.82 6.14 16.15
CA VAL A 95 7.48 5.92 17.56
C VAL A 95 8.13 6.96 18.46
N GLY A 96 7.55 7.20 19.64
CA GLY A 96 7.98 8.29 20.51
C GLY A 96 7.54 8.19 21.96
N SER A 97 7.60 9.35 22.65
CA SER A 97 7.06 9.51 24.01
C SER A 97 5.56 9.30 24.04
N ASP A 98 5.00 9.17 25.25
CA ASP A 98 3.56 9.12 25.52
C ASP A 98 2.86 8.23 24.49
N ASN A 99 3.29 6.96 24.48
CA ASN A 99 2.75 5.87 23.68
C ASN A 99 2.51 6.17 22.19
N THR A 100 3.28 7.09 21.63
CA THR A 100 3.12 7.53 20.25
C THR A 100 3.53 6.42 19.29
N ILE A 101 2.59 6.02 18.44
CA ILE A 101 2.81 5.23 17.22
C ILE A 101 2.16 5.98 16.07
N LEU A 102 2.95 6.32 15.06
CA LEU A 102 2.48 6.93 13.82
C LEU A 102 2.74 5.98 12.66
N ARG A 103 1.84 5.97 11.69
CA ARG A 103 1.96 5.16 10.47
C ARG A 103 1.77 6.02 9.23
N THR A 104 2.57 5.77 8.21
CA THR A 104 2.40 6.33 6.85
C THR A 104 2.23 5.20 5.84
N GLU A 105 1.52 5.49 4.76
CA GLU A 105 1.35 4.62 3.58
C GLU A 105 1.75 5.35 2.29
N ASN A 106 2.36 6.52 2.40
CA ASN A 106 2.72 7.38 1.29
C ASN A 106 4.11 8.00 1.50
N GLY A 107 5.09 7.21 1.95
CA GLY A 107 6.48 7.64 2.01
C GLY A 107 6.76 8.76 3.02
N GLY A 108 5.90 8.93 4.02
CA GLY A 108 6.04 9.95 5.06
C GLY A 108 5.35 11.28 4.77
N PHE A 109 4.70 11.45 3.61
CA PHE A 109 3.98 12.69 3.30
C PHE A 109 2.78 12.95 4.23
N ARG A 110 2.14 11.88 4.72
CA ARG A 110 1.08 11.91 5.73
C ARG A 110 1.28 10.80 6.73
N TRP A 111 1.05 11.10 8.01
CA TRP A 111 1.01 10.09 9.05
C TRP A 111 -0.31 10.11 9.79
N GLN A 112 -0.67 8.94 10.29
CA GLN A 112 -1.88 8.67 11.06
C GLN A 112 -1.47 8.06 12.39
N LYS A 113 -1.98 8.62 13.49
CA LYS A 113 -1.77 8.04 14.82
C LYS A 113 -2.43 6.66 14.88
N GLN A 114 -1.75 5.70 15.46
CA GLN A 114 -2.27 4.35 15.71
C GLN A 114 -2.62 4.22 17.19
N PHE A 115 -3.51 3.27 17.49
CA PHE A 115 -3.75 2.86 18.87
C PHE A 115 -2.50 2.16 19.42
N SER A 116 -2.15 2.44 20.68
CA SER A 116 -1.10 1.74 21.40
C SER A 116 -1.72 1.04 22.63
N PRO A 117 -1.41 -0.23 22.88
CA PRO A 117 -2.04 -1.02 23.94
C PRO A 117 -1.52 -0.70 25.34
N SER A 118 -0.59 0.25 25.49
CA SER A 118 -0.05 0.64 26.80
C SER A 118 0.43 2.08 26.82
N ASP A 119 0.56 2.63 28.03
CA ASP A 119 1.14 3.94 28.27
C ASP A 119 2.62 3.87 28.64
N VAL A 120 3.45 3.62 27.63
CA VAL A 120 4.91 3.57 27.76
C VAL A 120 5.58 4.32 26.62
N THR A 121 6.78 4.84 26.88
CA THR A 121 7.63 5.38 25.83
C THR A 121 8.12 4.26 24.91
N LEU A 122 8.05 4.49 23.60
CA LEU A 122 8.51 3.57 22.57
C LEU A 122 9.75 4.17 21.89
N SER A 123 10.84 3.41 21.88
CA SER A 123 12.18 3.92 21.55
C SER A 123 12.68 3.44 20.19
N GLY A 124 12.23 2.25 19.75
CA GLY A 124 12.72 1.61 18.53
C GLY A 124 11.59 0.98 17.72
N VAL A 125 11.76 0.95 16.40
CA VAL A 125 10.79 0.37 15.47
C VAL A 125 11.50 -0.31 14.30
N PHE A 126 10.93 -1.45 13.89
CA PHE A 126 11.27 -2.15 12.67
C PHE A 126 10.00 -2.46 11.88
N VAL A 127 10.07 -2.29 10.57
CA VAL A 127 8.95 -2.50 9.64
C VAL A 127 9.39 -3.50 8.59
N LYS A 128 8.76 -4.67 8.58
CA LYS A 128 9.06 -5.75 7.63
C LYS A 128 8.39 -5.48 6.29
N ASP A 129 7.10 -5.20 6.34
CA ASP A 129 6.21 -5.06 5.20
C ASP A 129 4.98 -4.21 5.59
N LYS A 130 3.99 -4.14 4.69
CA LYS A 130 2.77 -3.34 4.88
C LYS A 130 1.96 -3.73 6.12
N LYS A 131 2.08 -4.98 6.56
CA LYS A 131 1.29 -5.59 7.63
C LYS A 131 2.07 -5.78 8.92
N SER A 132 3.37 -6.05 8.80
CA SER A 132 4.17 -6.55 9.92
C SER A 132 5.19 -5.52 10.40
N ALA A 133 5.13 -5.20 11.69
CA ALA A 133 6.09 -4.32 12.36
C ALA A 133 6.31 -4.75 13.81
N ILE A 134 7.48 -4.37 14.35
CA ILE A 134 7.87 -4.59 15.74
C ILE A 134 8.27 -3.24 16.33
N VAL A 135 7.82 -2.95 17.55
CA VAL A 135 8.25 -1.78 18.31
C VAL A 135 8.77 -2.21 19.67
N VAL A 136 9.80 -1.53 20.16
CA VAL A 136 10.38 -1.75 21.48
C VAL A 136 10.38 -0.47 22.29
N GLY A 137 10.41 -0.59 23.61
CA GLY A 137 10.43 0.58 24.46
C GLY A 137 10.64 0.31 25.94
N ALA A 138 10.14 1.23 26.73
CA ALA A 138 10.28 1.23 28.17
C ALA A 138 9.70 -0.03 28.83
N ARG A 139 10.24 -0.40 30.00
CA ARG A 139 9.72 -1.50 30.82
C ARG A 139 9.71 -2.86 30.09
N GLY A 140 10.73 -3.11 29.28
CA GLY A 140 10.87 -4.32 28.47
C GLY A 140 9.77 -4.49 27.43
N THR A 141 9.18 -3.39 26.96
CA THR A 141 8.04 -3.47 26.05
C THR A 141 8.50 -3.92 24.68
N ILE A 142 7.86 -4.96 24.15
CA ILE A 142 7.95 -5.39 22.76
C ILE A 142 6.53 -5.58 22.26
N PHE A 143 6.11 -4.78 21.27
CA PHE A 143 4.85 -4.98 20.57
C PHE A 143 5.08 -5.42 19.13
N LEU A 144 4.18 -6.28 18.65
CA LEU A 144 4.15 -6.75 17.28
C LEU A 144 2.78 -6.48 16.67
N THR A 145 2.76 -6.16 15.39
CA THR A 145 1.55 -6.16 14.58
C THR A 145 1.78 -7.03 13.35
N ASP A 146 0.72 -7.65 12.84
CA ASP A 146 0.66 -8.39 11.58
C ASP A 146 -0.55 -7.95 10.72
N ASN A 147 -1.20 -6.86 11.10
CA ASN A 147 -2.37 -6.30 10.43
C ASN A 147 -2.22 -4.80 10.11
N GLY A 148 -0.98 -4.31 10.03
CA GLY A 148 -0.66 -2.95 9.62
C GLY A 148 -0.83 -1.93 10.73
N GLY A 149 -0.69 -2.33 12.00
CA GLY A 149 -0.78 -1.45 13.15
C GLY A 149 -2.21 -1.15 13.63
N LYS A 150 -3.22 -1.85 13.07
CA LYS A 150 -4.60 -1.79 13.58
C LYS A 150 -4.69 -2.34 14.99
N ASP A 151 -3.98 -3.45 15.23
CA ASP A 151 -3.81 -4.06 16.54
C ASP A 151 -2.35 -4.36 16.81
N TRP A 152 -1.98 -4.30 18.09
CA TRP A 152 -0.65 -4.56 18.59
C TRP A 152 -0.71 -5.59 19.72
N ARG A 153 0.04 -6.68 19.59
CA ARG A 153 0.19 -7.71 20.63
C ARG A 153 1.49 -7.53 21.40
N ARG A 154 1.43 -7.67 22.72
CA ARG A 154 2.62 -7.70 23.57
C ARG A 154 3.31 -9.05 23.48
N SER A 155 4.61 -9.03 23.20
CA SER A 155 5.45 -10.19 23.48
C SER A 155 5.88 -10.15 24.94
N VAL A 156 5.67 -11.26 25.64
CA VAL A 156 6.11 -11.40 27.03
C VAL A 156 7.59 -11.79 27.01
N VAL A 157 8.42 -10.91 27.55
CA VAL A 157 9.84 -11.18 27.80
C VAL A 157 10.12 -10.98 29.29
N GLU A 158 11.13 -11.67 29.82
CA GLU A 158 11.53 -11.51 31.22
C GLU A 158 12.15 -10.13 31.51
N ALA A 159 12.66 -9.47 30.47
CA ALA A 159 13.23 -8.15 30.58
C ALA A 159 12.20 -7.14 31.09
N LYS A 160 12.56 -6.42 32.15
CA LYS A 160 11.76 -5.34 32.73
C LYS A 160 12.37 -3.95 32.55
N ASP A 161 13.58 -3.87 32.00
CA ASP A 161 14.30 -2.61 31.80
C ASP A 161 14.02 -2.00 30.42
N HIS A 162 14.40 -0.75 30.19
CA HIS A 162 14.13 -0.07 28.92
C HIS A 162 14.88 -0.73 27.76
N LEU A 163 14.18 -0.91 26.64
CA LEU A 163 14.76 -1.25 25.35
C LEU A 163 14.83 0.02 24.49
N TYR A 164 15.94 0.19 23.78
CA TYR A 164 16.25 1.45 23.08
C TYR A 164 16.23 1.31 21.56
N SER A 165 16.76 0.21 21.03
CA SER A 165 16.85 -0.02 19.59
C SER A 165 16.66 -1.49 19.29
N LEU A 166 16.28 -1.79 18.05
CA LEU A 166 16.08 -3.14 17.57
C LEU A 166 16.55 -3.26 16.13
N VAL A 167 17.09 -4.42 15.77
CA VAL A 167 17.44 -4.76 14.40
C VAL A 167 16.93 -6.15 14.08
N MET A 168 16.46 -6.35 12.85
CA MET A 168 16.12 -7.67 12.33
C MET A 168 17.01 -7.97 11.13
N THR A 169 17.44 -9.23 11.01
CA THR A 169 18.39 -9.71 10.00
C THR A 169 17.97 -11.09 9.48
N GLY A 170 18.74 -11.62 8.52
CA GLY A 170 18.50 -12.92 7.92
C GLY A 170 17.39 -12.89 6.87
N GLU A 171 17.19 -14.03 6.20
CA GLU A 171 16.11 -14.16 5.24
C GLU A 171 14.76 -13.96 5.91
N ASN A 172 13.91 -13.12 5.31
CA ASN A 172 12.59 -12.77 5.82
C ASN A 172 12.55 -12.15 7.23
N PHE A 173 13.68 -11.65 7.72
CA PHE A 173 13.80 -10.98 9.01
C PHE A 173 13.36 -11.86 10.20
N GLN A 174 13.81 -13.12 10.22
CA GLN A 174 13.43 -14.09 11.26
C GLN A 174 14.27 -14.00 12.53
N THR A 175 15.44 -13.39 12.47
CA THR A 175 16.33 -13.22 13.62
C THR A 175 16.48 -11.74 13.92
N GLY A 176 16.46 -11.36 15.19
CA GLY A 176 16.65 -9.97 15.57
C GLY A 176 17.29 -9.83 16.93
N TRP A 177 17.77 -8.62 17.19
CA TRP A 177 18.37 -8.24 18.46
C TRP A 177 17.81 -6.91 18.94
N THR A 178 17.68 -6.76 20.24
CA THR A 178 17.37 -5.47 20.88
C THR A 178 18.32 -5.20 22.02
N VAL A 179 18.64 -3.92 22.22
CA VAL A 179 19.56 -3.46 23.26
C VAL A 179 18.82 -2.60 24.28
N GLY A 180 19.25 -2.67 25.54
CA GLY A 180 18.56 -2.00 26.65
C GLY A 180 19.46 -1.55 27.78
N THR A 181 18.84 -1.04 28.85
CA THR A 181 19.53 -0.58 30.07
C THR A 181 20.38 -1.70 30.69
N TYR A 182 21.46 -1.31 31.38
CA TYR A 182 22.38 -2.23 32.08
C TYR A 182 23.08 -3.23 31.16
N GLY A 183 23.37 -2.83 29.91
CA GLY A 183 24.09 -3.67 28.95
C GLY A 183 23.27 -4.82 28.39
N ARG A 184 21.93 -4.78 28.52
CA ARG A 184 21.08 -5.86 28.04
C ARG A 184 21.12 -5.97 26.52
N ILE A 185 21.23 -7.21 26.04
CA ILE A 185 21.04 -7.63 24.65
C ILE A 185 20.08 -8.82 24.69
N LEU A 186 19.02 -8.79 23.87
CA LEU A 186 18.06 -9.88 23.67
C LEU A 186 18.00 -10.24 22.19
#